data_AF-A0A6N7CLS2-F1
#
_entry.id   AF-A0A6N7CLS2-F1
#
_cell.length_a   1.000
_cell.length_b   1.000
_cell.length_c   1.000
_cell.angle_alpha   90.00
_cell.angle_beta   90.00
_cell.angle_gamma   90.00
#
_symmetry.space_group_name_H-M   'P 1'
#
loop_
_entity.id
_entity.type
_entity.pdbx_description
1 polymer ?
#
loop_
_entity_poly.entity_id
_entity_poly.type
_entity_poly.pdbx_seq_one_letter_code
_entity_poly.pdbx_strand_id
1 'polypeptide(L)'
;MGRPPGWAAALTGRAVMRSPGRPPIRRDLERAFWTRIAEGLTSDDAATTCGVSGPVGTRWFRQAGGMPPIELTPVSGRYLSFTEREDIALLRAKGMSMRDIADRIGRSPSTISRELRRNAATRNGKLTYRASTAQWKADLAARRPKPAKLAEHDRLREYVQDKLSGVIRADDGTVVSGPDAAWIGRNKPRRGDRRWATAWSPEQISNRLPIDYPEDPTMRISPEAIYQSLYIEGRGGLERELVACLRTGRALRKPRARARKQRTGFITEEVTISARPEEVESRKTPGHWEGDLIIGLTRSAIGTLVERTSRYTTLLHLPRLKGYGTAAMVKNGPALSGYGSESVRDALAATLSPLPEHLRRSVTWDRGKELARHAELTASTGIRVYFCDPYSPWQRGTNENTNGLLRQYFPKGTDLSRYKFRELQAVADALNNRPRKVHGWRTPAEVFAEQVHSSSRHGVATTG
;
A
#
# COMPACT_ATOMS: atom_id res chain seq x y z
N MET A 1 23.90 53.14 -6.30
CA MET A 1 23.31 53.28 -7.65
C MET A 1 22.74 51.94 -8.11
N GLY A 2 21.42 51.79 -8.12
CA GLY A 2 20.75 50.61 -8.66
C GLY A 2 20.56 50.71 -10.17
N ARG A 3 20.59 49.59 -10.90
CA ARG A 3 20.30 49.56 -12.35
C ARG A 3 18.80 49.78 -12.58
N PRO A 4 18.38 50.57 -13.59
CA PRO A 4 16.97 50.83 -13.85
C PRO A 4 16.23 49.54 -14.31
N PRO A 5 14.92 49.43 -14.03
CA PRO A 5 14.09 48.33 -14.54
C PRO A 5 14.23 48.19 -16.06
N GLY A 6 14.44 46.98 -16.57
CA GLY A 6 14.61 46.74 -18.01
C GLY A 6 16.02 47.00 -18.59
N TRP A 7 16.97 47.52 -17.80
CA TRP A 7 18.35 47.81 -18.26
C TRP A 7 19.03 46.64 -19.00
N ALA A 8 18.96 45.43 -18.43
CA ALA A 8 19.56 44.26 -19.09
C ALA A 8 18.77 43.79 -20.32
N ALA A 9 17.48 44.10 -20.41
CA ALA A 9 16.66 43.78 -21.58
C ALA A 9 16.99 44.69 -22.76
N ALA A 10 17.24 45.97 -22.51
CA ALA A 10 17.77 46.90 -23.51
C ALA A 10 19.16 46.46 -24.04
N LEU A 11 20.05 45.98 -23.16
CA LEU A 11 21.42 45.57 -23.54
C LEU A 11 21.53 44.19 -24.17
N THR A 12 20.70 43.23 -23.75
CA THR A 12 20.80 41.82 -24.18
C THR A 12 19.65 41.36 -25.07
N GLY A 13 18.68 42.25 -25.33
CA GLY A 13 17.41 41.92 -25.99
C GLY A 13 16.51 40.99 -25.17
N ARG A 14 16.75 40.84 -23.85
CA ARG A 14 16.07 39.84 -23.00
C ARG A 14 15.88 40.26 -21.55
N ALA A 15 14.76 39.83 -20.97
CA ALA A 15 14.51 40.00 -19.55
C ALA A 15 15.67 39.51 -18.66
N VAL A 16 15.91 40.24 -17.57
CA VAL A 16 16.89 39.87 -16.55
C VAL A 16 16.57 38.48 -16.02
N MET A 17 17.57 37.60 -16.01
CA MET A 17 17.40 36.29 -15.41
C MET A 17 17.36 36.37 -13.89
N ARG A 18 16.23 35.98 -13.29
CA ARG A 18 16.19 35.61 -11.86
C ARG A 18 16.83 34.23 -11.69
N SER A 19 18.12 34.22 -11.33
CA SER A 19 18.84 32.99 -10.96
C SER A 19 18.52 32.66 -9.50
N PRO A 20 18.18 31.40 -9.15
CA PRO A 20 17.85 31.01 -7.78
C PRO A 20 19.07 30.89 -6.85
N GLY A 21 20.23 31.43 -7.24
CA GLY A 21 21.50 31.25 -6.55
C GLY A 21 22.31 30.08 -7.11
N ARG A 22 22.88 29.23 -6.24
CA ARG A 22 23.63 28.03 -6.64
C ARG A 22 22.69 27.07 -7.39
N PRO A 23 23.02 26.62 -8.62
CA PRO A 23 22.18 25.67 -9.35
C PRO A 23 21.96 24.39 -8.51
N PRO A 24 20.74 23.82 -8.51
CA PRO A 24 20.49 22.53 -7.88
C PRO A 24 21.33 21.44 -8.56
N ILE A 25 21.55 20.34 -7.85
CA ILE A 25 22.29 19.19 -8.37
C ILE A 25 21.59 18.66 -9.63
N ARG A 26 22.39 18.18 -10.58
CA ARG A 26 21.93 17.83 -11.93
C ARG A 26 20.87 16.72 -11.90
N ARG A 27 19.88 16.86 -12.78
CA ARG A 27 18.72 15.95 -12.85
C ARG A 27 19.07 14.54 -13.34
N ASP A 28 20.14 14.40 -14.10
CA ASP A 28 20.66 13.09 -14.50
C ASP A 28 21.28 12.31 -13.34
N LEU A 29 21.99 12.98 -12.43
CA LEU A 29 22.45 12.38 -11.18
C LEU A 29 21.27 11.99 -10.29
N GLU A 30 20.23 12.82 -10.24
CA GLU A 30 18.99 12.48 -9.51
C GLU A 30 18.29 11.25 -10.12
N ARG A 31 18.20 11.14 -11.46
CA ARG A 31 17.69 9.92 -12.13
C ARG A 31 18.53 8.70 -11.79
N ALA A 32 19.85 8.80 -11.92
CA ALA A 32 20.77 7.71 -11.59
C ALA A 32 20.60 7.26 -10.13
N PHE A 33 20.49 8.22 -9.20
CA PHE A 33 20.18 7.96 -7.80
C PHE A 33 18.90 7.13 -7.65
N TRP A 34 17.79 7.55 -8.26
CA TRP A 34 16.53 6.82 -8.16
C TRP A 34 16.56 5.44 -8.82
N THR A 35 17.34 5.25 -9.89
CA THR A 35 17.61 3.93 -10.47
C THR A 35 18.30 3.01 -9.45
N ARG A 36 19.34 3.50 -8.77
CA ARG A 36 20.03 2.75 -7.70
C ARG A 36 19.12 2.45 -6.51
N ILE A 37 18.23 3.38 -6.15
CA ILE A 37 17.20 3.16 -5.13
C ILE A 37 16.26 2.02 -5.54
N ALA A 38 15.85 1.96 -6.82
CA ALA A 38 14.98 0.91 -7.35
C ALA A 38 15.66 -0.48 -7.32
N GLU A 39 16.96 -0.54 -7.57
CA GLU A 39 17.82 -1.74 -7.42
C GLU A 39 17.98 -2.17 -5.94
N GLY A 40 17.67 -1.28 -5.01
CA GLY A 40 17.59 -1.55 -3.58
C GLY A 40 18.78 -1.08 -2.76
N LEU A 41 19.66 -0.24 -3.29
CA LEU A 41 20.70 0.43 -2.51
C LEU A 41 20.07 1.37 -1.47
N THR A 42 20.76 1.67 -0.35
CA THR A 42 20.29 2.69 0.61
C THR A 42 20.35 4.09 0.01
N SER A 43 19.73 5.08 0.67
CA SER A 43 19.83 6.48 0.19
C SER A 43 21.23 7.06 0.28
N ASP A 44 22.06 6.52 1.18
CA ASP A 44 23.44 6.95 1.33
C ASP A 44 24.32 6.32 0.24
N ASP A 45 24.27 4.99 0.10
CA ASP A 45 25.03 4.26 -0.92
C ASP A 45 24.69 4.71 -2.35
N ALA A 46 23.40 4.92 -2.62
CA ALA A 46 22.93 5.40 -3.91
C ALA A 46 23.46 6.80 -4.22
N ALA A 47 23.57 7.68 -3.21
CA ALA A 47 24.14 9.01 -3.39
C ALA A 47 25.63 8.92 -3.71
N THR A 48 26.38 8.16 -2.91
CA THR A 48 27.82 7.94 -3.07
C THR A 48 28.15 7.36 -4.44
N THR A 49 27.39 6.35 -4.89
CA THR A 49 27.55 5.73 -6.22
C THR A 49 27.30 6.73 -7.36
N CYS A 50 26.46 7.74 -7.14
CA CYS A 50 26.14 8.77 -8.13
C CYS A 50 27.02 10.03 -7.99
N GLY A 51 28.06 10.00 -7.14
CA GLY A 51 28.93 11.16 -6.92
C GLY A 51 28.25 12.32 -6.20
N VAL A 52 27.22 12.03 -5.39
CA VAL A 52 26.46 12.99 -4.61
C VAL A 52 26.64 12.70 -3.11
N SER A 53 26.74 13.74 -2.29
CA SER A 53 26.89 13.55 -0.83
C SER A 53 25.68 12.82 -0.22
N GLY A 54 25.91 11.93 0.73
CA GLY A 54 24.88 11.21 1.49
C GLY A 54 23.70 12.06 2.02
N PRO A 55 23.96 13.23 2.64
CA PRO A 55 22.90 14.13 3.10
C PRO A 55 21.96 14.63 1.99
N VAL A 56 22.47 14.84 0.78
CA VAL A 56 21.64 15.22 -0.38
C VAL A 56 20.78 14.05 -0.82
N GLY A 57 21.33 12.84 -0.95
CA GLY A 57 20.53 11.66 -1.31
C GLY A 57 19.44 11.36 -0.30
N THR A 58 19.73 11.50 0.99
CA THR A 58 18.74 11.39 2.06
C THR A 58 17.64 12.46 1.94
N ARG A 59 17.99 13.70 1.60
CA ARG A 59 17.03 14.78 1.38
C ARG A 59 16.13 14.49 0.18
N TRP A 60 16.70 14.10 -0.97
CA TRP A 60 15.94 13.70 -2.15
C TRP A 60 14.95 12.58 -1.84
N PHE A 61 15.42 11.53 -1.15
CA PHE A 61 14.57 10.40 -0.79
C PHE A 61 13.40 10.82 0.11
N ARG A 62 13.64 11.67 1.12
CA ARG A 62 12.60 12.12 2.06
C ARG A 62 11.60 13.08 1.41
N GLN A 63 12.07 14.05 0.64
CA GLN A 63 11.21 15.05 -0.03
C GLN A 63 10.26 14.39 -1.04
N ALA A 64 10.71 13.36 -1.74
CA ALA A 64 9.87 12.62 -2.67
C ALA A 64 9.11 11.44 -2.02
N GLY A 65 9.09 11.36 -0.69
CA GLY A 65 8.36 10.31 0.03
C GLY A 65 8.86 8.88 -0.21
N GLY A 66 10.11 8.72 -0.64
CA GLY A 66 10.71 7.44 -1.04
C GLY A 66 10.31 6.96 -2.45
N MET A 67 9.75 7.85 -3.27
CA MET A 67 9.34 7.58 -4.65
C MET A 67 10.05 8.50 -5.64
N PRO A 68 10.32 8.08 -6.88
CA PRO A 68 10.89 8.97 -7.88
C PRO A 68 9.87 10.04 -8.30
N PRO A 69 10.17 11.35 -8.15
CA PRO A 69 9.27 12.42 -8.57
C PRO A 69 9.37 12.72 -10.08
N ILE A 70 10.24 12.01 -10.79
CA ILE A 70 10.59 12.23 -12.19
C ILE A 70 10.58 10.91 -12.96
N GLU A 71 10.44 11.00 -14.28
CA GLU A 71 10.70 9.85 -15.16
C GLU A 71 12.17 9.44 -15.08
N LEU A 72 12.40 8.14 -14.91
CA LEU A 72 13.74 7.56 -14.84
C LEU A 72 14.35 7.32 -16.21
N THR A 73 13.54 7.37 -17.28
CA THR A 73 14.01 7.25 -18.66
C THR A 73 15.05 8.34 -18.94
N PRO A 74 16.22 7.98 -19.52
CA PRO A 74 17.21 8.97 -19.90
C PRO A 74 16.65 9.91 -20.97
N VAL A 75 17.22 11.10 -21.04
CA VAL A 75 16.86 12.07 -22.07
C VAL A 75 17.21 11.48 -23.43
N SER A 76 16.27 11.49 -24.37
CA SER A 76 16.52 11.06 -25.75
C SER A 76 17.74 11.79 -26.32
N GLY A 77 18.54 11.08 -27.12
CA GLY A 77 19.69 11.63 -27.84
C GLY A 77 19.36 12.83 -28.73
N ARG A 78 18.08 13.14 -28.95
CA ARG A 78 17.61 14.39 -29.59
C ARG A 78 18.06 15.66 -28.86
N TYR A 79 18.17 15.63 -27.54
CA TYR A 79 18.55 16.81 -26.74
C TYR A 79 20.04 16.77 -26.41
N LEU A 80 20.67 17.95 -26.29
CA LEU A 80 22.04 18.06 -25.82
C LEU A 80 22.15 17.50 -24.39
N SER A 81 23.17 16.68 -24.16
CA SER A 81 23.63 16.21 -22.86
C SER A 81 24.38 17.31 -22.11
N PHE A 82 24.71 17.05 -20.84
CA PHE A 82 25.53 17.97 -20.07
C PHE A 82 26.96 18.08 -20.62
N THR A 83 27.57 16.95 -20.99
CA THR A 83 28.91 16.90 -21.58
C THR A 83 28.98 17.71 -22.87
N GLU A 84 28.00 17.54 -23.77
CA GLU A 84 27.93 18.36 -24.99
C GLU A 84 27.77 19.87 -24.67
N ARG A 85 27.08 20.23 -23.57
CA ARG A 85 27.00 21.63 -23.13
C ARG A 85 28.34 22.15 -22.57
N GLU A 86 29.13 21.29 -21.94
CA GLU A 86 30.50 21.62 -21.52
C GLU A 86 31.41 21.83 -22.72
N ASP A 87 31.34 20.94 -23.71
CA ASP A 87 32.09 21.08 -24.97
C ASP A 87 31.72 22.37 -25.68
N ILE A 88 30.42 22.69 -25.81
CA ILE A 88 29.97 23.97 -26.36
C ILE A 88 30.55 25.16 -25.58
N ALA A 89 30.62 25.08 -24.25
CA ALA A 89 31.18 26.16 -23.44
C ALA A 89 32.69 26.34 -23.66
N LEU A 90 33.45 25.23 -23.69
CA LEU A 90 34.90 25.23 -23.90
C LEU A 90 35.27 25.68 -25.31
N LEU A 91 34.64 25.11 -26.34
CA LEU A 91 34.91 25.45 -27.74
C LEU A 91 34.54 26.89 -28.05
N ARG A 92 33.47 27.42 -27.45
CA ARG A 92 33.11 28.84 -27.56
C ARG A 92 34.12 29.75 -26.85
N ALA A 93 34.65 29.34 -25.70
CA ALA A 93 35.70 30.09 -25.02
C ALA A 93 37.01 30.13 -25.84
N LYS A 94 37.27 29.09 -26.66
CA LYS A 94 38.35 29.05 -27.65
C LYS A 94 38.09 29.88 -28.92
N GLY A 95 36.95 30.56 -29.03
CA GLY A 95 36.63 31.42 -30.17
C GLY A 95 36.12 30.70 -31.43
N MET A 96 35.79 29.40 -31.35
CA MET A 96 35.30 28.64 -32.50
C MET A 96 33.90 29.10 -32.97
N SER A 97 33.63 28.97 -34.27
CA SER A 97 32.33 29.34 -34.84
C SER A 97 31.25 28.31 -34.47
N MET A 98 29.98 28.72 -34.58
CA MET A 98 28.85 27.81 -34.29
C MET A 98 28.82 26.58 -35.21
N ARG A 99 29.35 26.68 -36.43
CA ARG A 99 29.40 25.56 -37.40
C ARG A 99 30.49 24.57 -36.99
N ASP A 100 31.69 25.06 -36.69
CA ASP A 100 32.81 24.22 -36.23
C ASP A 100 32.47 23.49 -34.93
N ILE A 101 31.80 24.18 -34.00
CA ILE A 101 31.31 23.56 -32.77
C ILE A 101 30.34 22.43 -33.09
N ALA A 102 29.39 22.67 -34.00
CA ALA A 102 28.40 21.69 -34.41
C ALA A 102 29.04 20.44 -35.01
N ASP A 103 29.97 20.62 -35.96
CA ASP A 103 30.65 19.53 -36.64
C ASP A 103 31.46 18.69 -35.63
N ARG A 104 32.17 19.35 -34.72
CA ARG A 104 33.03 18.68 -33.74
C ARG A 104 32.27 17.88 -32.68
N ILE A 105 31.05 18.28 -32.34
CA ILE A 105 30.19 17.54 -31.41
C ILE A 105 29.16 16.64 -32.12
N GLY A 106 29.18 16.59 -33.46
CA GLY A 106 28.24 15.78 -34.25
C GLY A 106 26.79 16.26 -34.19
N ARG A 107 26.55 17.57 -34.16
CA ARG A 107 25.21 18.18 -34.08
C ARG A 107 24.96 19.20 -35.18
N SER A 108 23.70 19.47 -35.49
CA SER A 108 23.38 20.54 -36.46
C SER A 108 23.77 21.93 -35.93
N PRO A 109 24.27 22.85 -36.78
CA PRO A 109 24.53 24.24 -36.39
C PRO A 109 23.29 24.94 -35.81
N SER A 110 22.09 24.56 -36.28
CA SER A 110 20.82 25.06 -35.76
C SER A 110 20.60 24.71 -34.28
N THR A 111 21.11 23.56 -33.83
CA THR A 111 21.02 23.11 -32.43
C THR A 111 21.89 23.99 -31.54
N ILE A 112 23.15 24.22 -31.95
CA ILE A 112 24.10 25.09 -31.23
C ILE A 112 23.56 26.51 -31.14
N SER A 113 23.12 27.06 -32.28
CA SER A 113 22.52 28.40 -32.34
C SER A 113 21.33 28.52 -31.38
N ARG A 114 20.41 27.54 -31.37
CA ARG A 114 19.25 27.55 -30.47
C ARG A 114 19.63 27.38 -29.01
N GLU A 115 20.62 26.57 -28.67
CA GLU A 115 21.11 26.38 -27.30
C GLU A 115 21.73 27.68 -26.77
N LEU A 116 22.70 28.24 -27.50
CA LEU A 116 23.36 29.50 -27.13
C LEU A 116 22.34 30.65 -27.05
N ARG A 117 21.36 30.66 -27.95
CA ARG A 117 20.25 31.61 -27.89
C ARG A 117 19.41 31.38 -26.64
N ARG A 118 18.83 30.21 -26.39
CA ARG A 118 17.84 30.05 -25.31
C ARG A 118 18.47 30.03 -23.91
N ASN A 119 19.66 29.47 -23.77
CA ASN A 119 20.18 29.03 -22.48
C ASN A 119 21.34 29.87 -21.92
N ALA A 120 21.92 30.82 -22.68
CA ALA A 120 22.92 31.75 -22.15
C ALA A 120 22.39 32.63 -20.99
N ALA A 121 23.29 32.99 -20.06
CA ALA A 121 22.98 33.82 -18.90
C ALA A 121 23.01 35.32 -19.21
N THR A 122 22.11 36.10 -18.58
CA THR A 122 21.92 37.55 -18.83
C THR A 122 22.25 38.44 -17.62
N ARG A 123 22.80 37.86 -16.54
CA ARG A 123 22.92 38.48 -15.20
C ARG A 123 23.67 39.83 -15.17
N ASN A 124 24.60 40.06 -16.11
CA ASN A 124 25.45 41.26 -16.15
C ASN A 124 25.26 42.13 -17.38
N GLY A 125 24.13 42.01 -18.11
CA GLY A 125 23.96 42.73 -19.38
C GLY A 125 24.85 42.20 -20.51
N LYS A 126 25.55 41.08 -20.30
CA LYS A 126 26.30 40.31 -21.31
C LYS A 126 25.74 38.89 -21.40
N LEU A 127 25.68 38.32 -22.60
CA LEU A 127 25.32 36.93 -22.83
C LEU A 127 26.50 36.00 -22.53
N THR A 128 26.60 35.54 -21.29
CA THR A 128 27.63 34.58 -20.88
C THR A 128 27.08 33.16 -20.92
N TYR A 129 27.75 32.25 -21.64
CA TYR A 129 27.34 30.85 -21.70
C TYR A 129 28.11 30.02 -20.67
N ARG A 130 27.38 29.36 -19.77
CA ARG A 130 27.91 28.40 -18.80
C ARG A 130 27.09 27.12 -18.87
N ALA A 131 27.76 25.98 -19.03
CA ALA A 131 27.11 24.68 -19.20
C ALA A 131 26.12 24.34 -18.07
N SER A 132 26.51 24.57 -16.80
CA SER A 132 25.66 24.32 -15.62
C SER A 132 24.38 25.15 -15.59
N THR A 133 24.46 26.42 -15.96
CA THR A 133 23.28 27.30 -16.03
C THR A 133 22.38 26.92 -17.21
N ALA A 134 23.00 26.58 -18.34
CA ALA A 134 22.28 26.16 -19.53
C ALA A 134 21.53 24.84 -19.32
N GLN A 135 22.18 23.87 -18.67
CA GLN A 135 21.57 22.60 -18.26
C GLN A 135 20.39 22.81 -17.32
N TRP A 136 20.56 23.61 -16.26
CA TRP A 136 19.48 23.90 -15.32
C TRP A 136 18.25 24.50 -16.00
N LYS A 137 18.44 25.42 -16.96
CA LYS A 137 17.34 25.98 -17.76
C LYS A 137 16.66 24.95 -18.63
N ALA A 138 17.44 24.12 -19.32
CA ALA A 138 16.90 23.04 -20.14
C ALA A 138 16.06 22.10 -19.28
N ASP A 139 16.55 21.73 -18.09
CA ASP A 139 15.82 20.89 -17.14
C ASP A 139 14.55 21.55 -16.63
N LEU A 140 14.56 22.86 -16.36
CA LEU A 140 13.40 23.63 -15.92
C LEU A 140 12.33 23.73 -17.02
N ALA A 141 12.73 24.06 -18.24
CA ALA A 141 11.83 24.11 -19.40
C ALA A 141 11.25 22.72 -19.73
N ALA A 142 11.98 21.65 -19.42
CA ALA A 142 11.53 20.27 -19.60
C ALA A 142 10.54 19.79 -18.52
N ARG A 143 10.34 20.51 -17.40
CA ARG A 143 9.50 20.03 -16.28
C ARG A 143 8.04 19.79 -16.65
N ARG A 144 7.50 20.52 -17.65
CA ARG A 144 6.12 20.45 -18.16
C ARG A 144 5.15 19.76 -17.18
N PRO A 145 4.97 20.33 -15.97
CA PRO A 145 4.25 19.64 -14.92
C PRO A 145 2.80 19.52 -15.34
N LYS A 146 2.29 18.28 -15.35
CA LYS A 146 0.86 18.04 -15.52
C LYS A 146 0.22 17.99 -14.13
N PRO A 147 -0.94 18.62 -13.92
CA PRO A 147 -1.72 18.41 -12.71
C PRO A 147 -1.99 16.92 -12.51
N ALA A 148 -2.02 16.48 -11.25
CA ALA A 148 -2.32 15.09 -10.95
C ALA A 148 -3.81 14.80 -11.21
N LYS A 149 -4.12 13.60 -11.71
CA LYS A 149 -5.50 13.22 -12.04
C LYS A 149 -6.47 13.40 -10.86
N LEU A 150 -6.03 13.08 -9.64
CA LEU A 150 -6.85 13.25 -8.42
C LEU A 150 -7.05 14.71 -8.03
N ALA A 151 -6.18 15.63 -8.48
CA ALA A 151 -6.37 17.06 -8.26
C ALA A 151 -7.43 17.65 -9.20
N GLU A 152 -7.62 17.07 -10.40
CA GLU A 152 -8.58 17.57 -11.40
C GLU A 152 -9.94 16.86 -11.36
N HIS A 153 -10.00 15.61 -10.89
CA HIS A 153 -11.22 14.82 -10.90
C HIS A 153 -11.75 14.53 -9.49
N ASP A 154 -12.70 15.35 -9.06
CA ASP A 154 -13.26 15.32 -7.71
C ASP A 154 -13.94 13.99 -7.36
N ARG A 155 -14.81 13.48 -8.24
CA ARG A 155 -15.49 12.19 -8.04
C ARG A 155 -14.51 11.03 -7.87
N LEU A 156 -13.45 11.00 -8.67
CA LEU A 156 -12.41 9.96 -8.56
C LEU A 156 -11.62 10.12 -7.26
N ARG A 157 -11.30 11.36 -6.88
CA ARG A 157 -10.64 11.66 -5.60
C ARG A 157 -11.49 11.22 -4.42
N GLU A 158 -12.77 11.56 -4.40
CA GLU A 158 -13.71 11.15 -3.36
C GLU A 158 -13.81 9.63 -3.24
N TYR A 159 -13.94 8.91 -4.36
CA TYR A 159 -13.93 7.45 -4.35
C TYR A 159 -12.62 6.89 -3.77
N VAL A 160 -11.47 7.41 -4.19
CA VAL A 160 -10.17 6.97 -3.68
C VAL A 160 -10.04 7.27 -2.18
N GLN A 161 -10.46 8.44 -1.71
CA GLN A 161 -10.44 8.82 -0.30
C GLN A 161 -11.38 7.93 0.54
N ASP A 162 -12.59 7.67 0.05
CA ASP A 162 -13.55 6.77 0.69
C ASP A 162 -13.00 5.35 0.83
N LYS A 163 -12.42 4.79 -0.24
CA LYS A 163 -11.85 3.43 -0.18
C LYS A 163 -10.56 3.34 0.65
N LEU A 164 -9.78 4.43 0.75
CA LEU A 164 -8.60 4.47 1.63
C LEU A 164 -8.99 4.65 3.10
N SER A 165 -9.85 5.62 3.38
CA SER A 165 -10.00 6.22 4.71
C SER A 165 -11.45 6.40 5.18
N GLY A 166 -12.40 5.87 4.41
CA GLY A 166 -13.82 5.89 4.72
C GLY A 166 -14.11 5.24 6.06
N VAL A 167 -15.19 5.70 6.68
CA VAL A 167 -15.64 5.22 7.98
C VAL A 167 -16.13 3.77 7.89
N ILE A 168 -16.01 3.06 9.00
CA ILE A 168 -16.60 1.73 9.14
C ILE A 168 -17.97 1.89 9.77
N ARG A 169 -18.93 1.09 9.31
CA ARG A 169 -20.32 1.13 9.77
C ARG A 169 -20.72 -0.23 10.29
N ALA A 170 -21.59 -0.24 11.29
CA ALA A 170 -22.31 -1.44 11.70
C ALA A 170 -23.45 -1.77 10.72
N ASP A 171 -24.10 -2.90 10.97
CA ASP A 171 -25.27 -3.40 10.26
C ASP A 171 -26.44 -2.40 10.15
N ASP A 172 -26.70 -1.63 11.20
CA ASP A 172 -27.73 -0.57 11.21
C ASP A 172 -27.29 0.75 10.55
N GLY A 173 -26.09 0.78 9.96
CA GLY A 173 -25.51 1.97 9.33
C GLY A 173 -24.83 2.95 10.30
N THR A 174 -24.87 2.70 11.62
CA THR A 174 -24.18 3.55 12.61
C THR A 174 -22.68 3.52 12.39
N VAL A 175 -22.05 4.68 12.54
CA VAL A 175 -20.59 4.81 12.40
C VAL A 175 -19.93 4.18 13.61
N VAL A 176 -19.07 3.18 13.37
CA VAL A 176 -18.24 2.58 14.39
C VAL A 176 -16.89 3.26 14.37
N SER A 177 -16.67 4.13 15.35
CA SER A 177 -15.39 4.78 15.55
C SER A 177 -14.42 3.79 16.18
N GLY A 178 -13.26 3.61 15.55
CA GLY A 178 -12.16 2.88 16.16
C GLY A 178 -11.43 3.71 17.22
N PRO A 179 -10.31 3.18 17.75
CA PRO A 179 -9.43 3.94 18.62
C PRO A 179 -8.94 5.23 17.96
N ASP A 180 -8.85 6.31 18.73
CA ASP A 180 -8.24 7.54 18.26
C ASP A 180 -6.72 7.34 18.10
N ALA A 181 -6.23 7.62 16.90
CA ALA A 181 -4.83 7.42 16.55
C ALA A 181 -4.44 8.37 15.42
N ALA A 182 -3.95 9.55 15.82
CA ALA A 182 -3.42 10.56 14.92
C ALA A 182 -2.11 10.11 14.25
N TRP A 183 -1.91 10.53 13.00
CA TRP A 183 -0.67 10.26 12.29
C TRP A 183 0.41 11.31 12.62
N ILE A 184 1.43 10.91 13.35
CA ILE A 184 2.52 11.81 13.81
C ILE A 184 3.66 12.01 12.79
N GLY A 185 3.40 11.79 11.49
CA GLY A 185 4.44 11.87 10.45
C GLY A 185 5.42 10.68 10.40
N ARG A 186 5.25 9.67 11.25
CA ARG A 186 6.13 8.49 11.36
C ARG A 186 5.43 7.23 10.84
N ASN A 187 6.19 6.13 10.77
CA ASN A 187 5.60 4.82 10.48
C ASN A 187 4.55 4.49 11.54
N LYS A 188 3.53 3.72 11.14
CA LYS A 188 2.51 3.20 12.04
C LYS A 188 3.14 2.53 13.27
N PRO A 189 2.53 2.65 14.46
CA PRO A 189 3.03 2.00 15.65
C PRO A 189 3.07 0.48 15.46
N ARG A 190 4.15 -0.15 15.92
CA ARG A 190 4.27 -1.62 15.92
C ARG A 190 3.30 -2.27 16.90
N ARG A 191 3.15 -1.67 18.08
CA ARG A 191 2.30 -2.12 19.19
C ARG A 191 1.53 -0.94 19.78
N GLY A 192 0.54 -0.46 19.04
CA GLY A 192 -0.26 0.69 19.44
C GLY A 192 -1.43 0.84 18.50
N ASP A 193 -2.42 1.57 18.97
CA ASP A 193 -3.71 1.77 18.32
C ASP A 193 -3.57 2.46 16.95
N ARG A 194 -4.59 2.23 16.12
CA ARG A 194 -4.66 2.71 14.75
C ARG A 194 -6.08 3.08 14.39
N ARG A 195 -6.20 4.14 13.58
CA ARG A 195 -7.47 4.56 13.02
C ARG A 195 -8.09 3.43 12.23
N TRP A 196 -9.36 3.15 12.52
CA TRP A 196 -10.17 2.26 11.73
C TRP A 196 -10.66 2.96 10.46
N ALA A 197 -10.57 2.26 9.34
CA ALA A 197 -11.02 2.73 8.04
C ALA A 197 -11.34 1.55 7.12
N THR A 198 -12.01 1.82 6.00
CA THR A 198 -12.14 0.89 4.87
C THR A 198 -10.79 0.30 4.45
N ALA A 199 -9.73 1.12 4.40
CA ALA A 199 -8.33 0.72 4.27
C ALA A 199 -8.04 -0.21 3.07
N TRP A 200 -8.64 0.08 1.92
CA TRP A 200 -8.29 -0.58 0.67
C TRP A 200 -6.88 -0.17 0.24
N SER A 201 -6.15 -1.09 -0.38
CA SER A 201 -4.87 -0.76 -0.98
C SER A 201 -5.05 0.02 -2.29
N PRO A 202 -4.08 0.84 -2.70
CA PRO A 202 -4.10 1.46 -4.04
C PRO A 202 -4.27 0.49 -5.20
N GLU A 203 -3.78 -0.75 -5.07
CA GLU A 203 -4.00 -1.80 -6.06
C GLU A 203 -5.45 -2.29 -6.08
N GLN A 204 -6.06 -2.47 -4.90
CA GLN A 204 -7.48 -2.82 -4.77
C GLN A 204 -8.38 -1.76 -5.38
N ILE A 205 -8.13 -0.49 -5.08
CA ILE A 205 -8.91 0.65 -5.58
C ILE A 205 -8.80 0.74 -7.11
N SER A 206 -7.58 0.74 -7.63
CA SER A 206 -7.30 0.85 -9.07
C SER A 206 -7.99 -0.24 -9.90
N ASN A 207 -7.99 -1.49 -9.41
CA ASN A 207 -8.59 -2.61 -10.13
C ASN A 207 -10.09 -2.77 -9.87
N ARG A 208 -10.63 -2.19 -8.80
CA ARG A 208 -12.08 -2.20 -8.55
C ARG A 208 -12.83 -1.15 -9.36
N LEU A 209 -12.20 0.00 -9.61
CA LEU A 209 -12.79 1.10 -10.37
C LEU A 209 -13.41 0.67 -11.73
N PRO A 210 -12.77 -0.17 -12.58
CA PRO A 210 -13.39 -0.66 -13.81
C PRO A 210 -14.61 -1.54 -13.62
N ILE A 211 -14.76 -2.18 -12.47
CA ILE A 211 -15.92 -3.04 -12.15
C ILE A 211 -17.08 -2.17 -11.68
N ASP A 212 -16.81 -1.21 -10.80
CA ASP A 212 -17.85 -0.30 -10.27
C ASP A 212 -18.30 0.73 -11.32
N TYR A 213 -17.42 1.09 -12.27
CA TYR A 213 -17.66 2.10 -13.30
C TYR A 213 -17.20 1.61 -14.68
N PRO A 214 -17.85 0.59 -15.26
CA PRO A 214 -17.43 0.00 -16.54
C PRO A 214 -17.43 1.01 -17.69
N GLU A 215 -18.48 1.83 -17.77
CA GLU A 215 -18.70 2.79 -18.87
C GLU A 215 -18.01 4.15 -18.68
N ASP A 216 -17.38 4.41 -17.53
CA ASP A 216 -16.75 5.71 -17.23
C ASP A 216 -15.20 5.60 -17.27
N PRO A 217 -14.54 5.96 -18.40
CA PRO A 217 -13.09 5.92 -18.50
C PRO A 217 -12.39 6.98 -17.63
N THR A 218 -13.11 8.01 -17.15
CA THR A 218 -12.55 9.00 -16.23
C THR A 218 -12.27 8.37 -14.86
N MET A 219 -13.07 7.38 -14.47
CA MET A 219 -12.92 6.56 -13.27
C MET A 219 -11.84 5.47 -13.44
N ARG A 220 -10.63 5.87 -13.86
CA ARG A 220 -9.47 5.00 -14.03
C ARG A 220 -8.23 5.67 -13.46
N ILE A 221 -7.48 4.96 -12.62
CA ILE A 221 -6.21 5.45 -12.11
C ILE A 221 -5.28 4.27 -11.84
N SER A 222 -3.99 4.44 -12.06
CA SER A 222 -3.01 3.41 -11.74
C SER A 222 -2.74 3.38 -10.22
N PRO A 223 -2.34 2.23 -9.66
CA PRO A 223 -1.96 2.17 -8.24
C PRO A 223 -0.81 3.12 -7.91
N GLU A 224 0.12 3.29 -8.87
CA GLU A 224 1.29 4.16 -8.72
C GLU A 224 0.91 5.64 -8.65
N ALA A 225 -0.11 6.09 -9.40
CA ALA A 225 -0.59 7.46 -9.33
C ALA A 225 -1.25 7.78 -7.97
N ILE A 226 -1.96 6.81 -7.37
CA ILE A 226 -2.46 6.94 -5.99
C ILE A 226 -1.28 7.02 -5.01
N TYR A 227 -0.28 6.13 -5.14
CA TYR A 227 0.92 6.20 -4.29
C TYR A 227 1.69 7.51 -4.43
N GLN A 228 1.86 8.03 -5.65
CA GLN A 228 2.49 9.34 -5.89
C GLN A 228 1.74 10.45 -5.16
N SER A 229 0.40 10.44 -5.22
CA SER A 229 -0.44 11.45 -4.55
C SER A 229 -0.34 11.36 -3.01
N LEU A 230 -0.10 10.17 -2.47
CA LEU A 230 0.08 9.95 -1.02
C LEU A 230 1.49 10.28 -0.50
N TYR A 231 2.53 9.95 -1.26
CA TYR A 231 3.93 10.04 -0.81
C TYR A 231 4.67 11.30 -1.28
N ILE A 232 4.37 11.81 -2.48
CA ILE A 232 5.06 12.96 -3.04
C ILE A 232 4.31 14.23 -2.62
N GLU A 233 4.92 14.97 -1.70
CA GLU A 233 4.39 16.24 -1.22
C GLU A 233 4.22 17.25 -2.36
N GLY A 234 3.06 17.89 -2.43
CA GLY A 234 2.72 18.84 -3.51
C GLY A 234 2.29 18.21 -4.83
N ARG A 235 2.24 16.87 -4.96
CA ARG A 235 1.62 16.23 -6.15
C ARG A 235 0.10 16.49 -6.21
N GLY A 236 -0.53 16.65 -5.05
CA GLY A 236 -1.91 17.08 -4.90
C GLY A 236 -2.93 15.93 -4.97
N GLY A 237 -4.15 16.22 -4.52
CA GLY A 237 -5.31 15.34 -4.63
C GLY A 237 -5.52 14.35 -3.48
N LEU A 238 -4.56 14.16 -2.56
CA LEU A 238 -4.77 13.40 -1.33
C LEU A 238 -3.94 13.99 -0.18
N GLU A 239 -4.47 13.89 1.04
CA GLU A 239 -3.71 14.24 2.25
C GLU A 239 -2.66 13.18 2.58
N ARG A 240 -1.49 13.64 3.04
CA ARG A 240 -0.36 12.75 3.37
C ARG A 240 -0.68 11.81 4.54
N GLU A 241 -1.60 12.19 5.42
CA GLU A 241 -1.95 11.38 6.60
C GLU A 241 -2.64 10.06 6.23
N LEU A 242 -3.28 10.01 5.05
CA LEU A 242 -3.98 8.82 4.54
C LEU A 242 -3.04 7.62 4.34
N VAL A 243 -1.73 7.86 4.31
CA VAL A 243 -0.71 6.80 4.30
C VAL A 243 -0.83 5.90 5.54
N ALA A 244 -1.35 6.39 6.66
CA ALA A 244 -1.64 5.61 7.87
C ALA A 244 -2.69 4.50 7.64
N CYS A 245 -3.60 4.70 6.69
CA CYS A 245 -4.63 3.71 6.33
C CYS A 245 -4.09 2.58 5.45
N LEU A 246 -2.87 2.70 4.92
CA LEU A 246 -2.23 1.62 4.15
C LEU A 246 -1.81 0.46 5.05
N ARG A 247 -1.89 -0.77 4.53
CA ARG A 247 -1.49 -2.00 5.26
C ARG A 247 -0.15 -1.90 5.98
N THR A 248 0.86 -1.27 5.37
CA THR A 248 2.18 -1.12 6.01
C THR A 248 2.35 0.19 6.79
N GLY A 249 1.50 1.19 6.54
CA GLY A 249 1.46 2.49 7.22
C GLY A 249 2.84 3.17 7.31
N ARG A 250 3.62 3.15 6.24
CA ARG A 250 4.99 3.67 6.25
C ARG A 250 4.99 5.15 5.91
N ALA A 251 5.72 5.98 6.64
CA ALA A 251 5.85 7.40 6.30
C ALA A 251 6.58 7.64 4.98
N LEU A 252 7.45 6.70 4.57
CA LEU A 252 8.16 6.71 3.30
C LEU A 252 7.97 5.39 2.57
N ARG A 253 7.86 5.45 1.25
CA ARG A 253 7.82 4.28 0.39
C ARG A 253 9.18 3.58 0.43
N LYS A 254 9.16 2.26 0.69
CA LYS A 254 10.35 1.41 0.55
C LYS A 254 10.38 0.81 -0.86
N PRO A 255 11.54 0.82 -1.55
CA PRO A 255 11.70 0.13 -2.83
C PRO A 255 11.37 -1.36 -2.74
N ARG A 256 10.80 -1.93 -3.81
CA ARG A 256 10.42 -3.35 -3.86
C ARG A 256 11.63 -4.28 -3.69
N ALA A 257 12.78 -3.96 -4.31
CA ALA A 257 14.00 -4.76 -4.18
C ALA A 257 14.47 -4.89 -2.72
N ARG A 258 14.44 -3.80 -1.94
CA ARG A 258 14.77 -3.85 -0.50
C ARG A 258 13.80 -4.67 0.33
N ALA A 259 12.56 -4.86 -0.13
CA ALA A 259 11.59 -5.72 0.54
C ALA A 259 11.86 -7.20 0.24
N ARG A 260 12.34 -7.52 -0.98
CA ARG A 260 12.69 -8.89 -1.39
C ARG A 260 13.96 -9.41 -0.73
N LYS A 261 14.98 -8.55 -0.55
CA LYS A 261 16.24 -8.92 0.14
C LYS A 261 16.07 -9.34 1.62
N GLN A 262 14.90 -9.10 2.24
CA GLN A 262 14.63 -9.43 3.64
C GLN A 262 13.90 -10.77 3.86
N ARG A 263 13.90 -11.70 2.89
CA ARG A 263 13.37 -13.06 3.09
C ARG A 263 14.51 -14.09 3.10
N THR A 264 15.24 -14.15 4.21
CA THR A 264 15.92 -15.37 4.65
C THR A 264 15.13 -15.91 5.84
N GLY A 265 13.93 -16.41 5.55
CA GLY A 265 13.26 -17.37 6.42
C GLY A 265 13.47 -18.72 5.78
N PHE A 266 14.20 -19.61 6.45
CA PHE A 266 14.41 -20.98 5.99
C PHE A 266 13.04 -21.64 5.77
N ILE A 267 12.79 -22.06 4.53
CA ILE A 267 11.76 -23.07 4.24
C ILE A 267 12.57 -24.36 4.22
N THR A 268 12.43 -25.18 5.27
CA THR A 268 12.91 -26.56 5.25
C THR A 268 12.07 -27.35 4.24
N GLU A 269 12.72 -28.10 3.34
CA GLU A 269 12.10 -28.85 2.24
C GLU A 269 11.29 -30.09 2.68
N GLU A 270 11.28 -30.42 3.97
CA GLU A 270 10.55 -31.57 4.49
C GLU A 270 9.22 -31.12 5.07
N VAL A 271 8.11 -31.28 4.33
CA VAL A 271 6.83 -31.84 4.85
C VAL A 271 5.94 -32.20 3.64
N THR A 272 5.79 -33.50 3.39
CA THR A 272 4.93 -34.06 2.34
C THR A 272 3.49 -34.24 2.83
N ILE A 273 2.54 -34.10 1.90
CA ILE A 273 1.09 -33.96 2.10
C ILE A 273 0.43 -35.34 2.10
N SER A 274 0.20 -35.98 3.26
CA SER A 274 -0.46 -37.29 3.30
C SER A 274 -1.44 -37.45 4.47
N ALA A 275 -2.69 -37.00 4.26
CA ALA A 275 -3.94 -37.55 4.82
C ALA A 275 -5.17 -36.64 4.54
N ARG A 276 -5.32 -36.11 3.31
CA ARG A 276 -6.46 -35.22 2.98
C ARG A 276 -7.22 -35.68 1.73
N PRO A 277 -8.57 -35.63 1.72
CA PRO A 277 -9.33 -35.74 0.47
C PRO A 277 -9.01 -34.58 -0.48
N GLU A 278 -8.87 -34.84 -1.78
CA GLU A 278 -8.50 -33.86 -2.82
C GLU A 278 -9.43 -32.64 -2.89
N GLU A 279 -10.69 -32.82 -2.50
CA GLU A 279 -11.74 -31.78 -2.54
C GLU A 279 -11.37 -30.54 -1.70
N VAL A 280 -10.64 -30.72 -0.59
CA VAL A 280 -10.34 -29.63 0.37
C VAL A 280 -9.10 -28.82 -0.05
N GLU A 281 -8.14 -29.43 -0.76
CA GLU A 281 -6.99 -28.74 -1.38
C GLU A 281 -7.46 -27.76 -2.46
N SER A 282 -8.46 -28.16 -3.23
CA SER A 282 -8.92 -27.43 -4.40
C SER A 282 -9.44 -26.02 -4.08
N ARG A 283 -9.88 -25.75 -2.83
CA ARG A 283 -10.56 -24.51 -2.40
C ARG A 283 -11.81 -24.19 -3.24
N LYS A 284 -12.37 -25.19 -3.94
CA LYS A 284 -13.51 -25.02 -4.87
C LYS A 284 -14.86 -25.20 -4.20
N THR A 285 -14.93 -25.98 -3.13
CA THR A 285 -16.18 -26.30 -2.43
C THR A 285 -16.45 -25.30 -1.29
N PRO A 286 -17.57 -24.57 -1.33
CA PRO A 286 -17.97 -23.69 -0.24
C PRO A 286 -18.24 -24.45 1.06
N GLY A 287 -18.09 -23.74 2.18
CA GLY A 287 -18.51 -24.22 3.50
C GLY A 287 -17.43 -24.93 4.31
N HIS A 288 -16.19 -24.88 3.84
CA HIS A 288 -15.02 -25.26 4.62
C HIS A 288 -14.37 -24.01 5.19
N TRP A 289 -14.20 -23.97 6.52
CA TRP A 289 -13.68 -22.81 7.23
C TRP A 289 -12.28 -23.08 7.77
N GLU A 290 -11.43 -22.06 7.79
CA GLU A 290 -10.19 -22.03 8.55
C GLU A 290 -10.39 -21.16 9.79
N GLY A 291 -9.99 -21.66 10.95
CA GLY A 291 -10.19 -20.97 12.21
C GLY A 291 -8.91 -20.78 13.01
N ASP A 292 -8.71 -19.59 13.58
CA ASP A 292 -7.54 -19.21 14.40
C ASP A 292 -7.93 -18.22 15.50
N LEU A 293 -7.02 -17.95 16.44
CA LEU A 293 -7.12 -16.85 17.39
C LEU A 293 -6.09 -15.76 17.10
N ILE A 294 -6.55 -14.50 17.12
CA ILE A 294 -5.63 -13.38 17.32
C ILE A 294 -5.58 -13.03 18.80
N ILE A 295 -4.38 -13.12 19.39
CA ILE A 295 -4.15 -12.84 20.81
C ILE A 295 -3.67 -11.39 21.00
N GLY A 296 -4.16 -10.75 22.06
CA GLY A 296 -3.80 -9.41 22.54
C GLY A 296 -3.07 -9.42 23.88
N LEU A 297 -3.07 -8.27 24.56
CA LEU A 297 -2.56 -8.15 25.93
C LEU A 297 -3.41 -8.96 26.90
N THR A 298 -2.81 -9.32 28.05
CA THR A 298 -3.49 -10.01 29.16
C THR A 298 -4.26 -11.26 28.72
N ARG A 299 -3.84 -11.94 27.65
CA ARG A 299 -4.57 -13.08 27.07
C ARG A 299 -6.01 -12.75 26.63
N SER A 300 -6.27 -11.52 26.20
CA SER A 300 -7.47 -11.21 25.42
C SER A 300 -7.34 -11.86 24.04
N ALA A 301 -8.45 -12.28 23.45
CA ALA A 301 -8.45 -12.92 22.14
C ALA A 301 -9.68 -12.54 21.32
N ILE A 302 -9.54 -12.63 20.01
CA ILE A 302 -10.65 -12.63 19.05
C ILE A 302 -10.48 -13.89 18.20
N GLY A 303 -11.53 -14.68 18.06
CA GLY A 303 -11.52 -15.79 17.13
C GLY A 303 -11.71 -15.31 15.70
N THR A 304 -11.06 -15.96 14.75
CA THR A 304 -11.06 -15.58 13.35
C THR A 304 -11.45 -16.80 12.54
N LEU A 305 -12.52 -16.69 11.77
CA LEU A 305 -13.02 -17.72 10.87
C LEU A 305 -12.94 -17.18 9.44
N VAL A 306 -12.41 -17.98 8.52
CA VAL A 306 -12.35 -17.61 7.11
C VAL A 306 -12.85 -18.76 6.24
N GLU A 307 -13.87 -18.49 5.44
CA GLU A 307 -14.40 -19.44 4.48
C GLU A 307 -13.40 -19.62 3.32
N ARG A 308 -13.04 -20.88 3.00
CA ARG A 308 -11.91 -21.21 2.14
C ARG A 308 -12.13 -20.92 0.66
N THR A 309 -13.36 -20.71 0.21
CA THR A 309 -13.64 -20.39 -1.20
C THR A 309 -13.75 -18.88 -1.40
N SER A 310 -14.71 -18.23 -0.75
CA SER A 310 -15.02 -16.79 -0.80
C SER A 310 -14.04 -15.90 -0.04
N ARG A 311 -13.27 -16.46 0.91
CA ARG A 311 -12.44 -15.70 1.87
C ARG A 311 -13.26 -14.80 2.81
N TYR A 312 -14.55 -15.07 2.93
CA TYR A 312 -15.43 -14.38 3.85
C TYR A 312 -14.94 -14.61 5.28
N THR A 313 -14.75 -13.52 6.01
CA THR A 313 -14.16 -13.53 7.35
C THR A 313 -15.23 -13.18 8.38
N THR A 314 -15.34 -13.99 9.42
CA THR A 314 -16.16 -13.71 10.60
C THR A 314 -15.27 -13.65 11.83
N LEU A 315 -15.58 -12.75 12.76
CA LEU A 315 -14.84 -12.57 14.01
C LEU A 315 -15.69 -13.06 15.18
N LEU A 316 -15.12 -13.96 15.98
CA LEU A 316 -15.73 -14.48 17.20
C LEU A 316 -15.43 -13.52 18.36
N HIS A 317 -16.49 -12.98 18.96
CA HIS A 317 -16.37 -12.16 20.15
C HIS A 317 -16.17 -13.05 21.38
N LEU A 318 -15.02 -12.90 22.04
CA LEU A 318 -14.60 -13.70 23.19
C LEU A 318 -14.40 -12.79 24.42
N PRO A 319 -15.49 -12.30 25.04
CA PRO A 319 -15.40 -11.37 26.17
C PRO A 319 -14.81 -12.04 27.41
N ARG A 320 -14.30 -11.23 28.34
CA ARG A 320 -13.93 -11.73 29.67
C ARG A 320 -15.16 -12.24 30.41
N LEU A 321 -14.99 -13.35 31.12
CA LEU A 321 -16.03 -13.88 32.00
C LEU A 321 -15.94 -13.23 33.38
N LYS A 322 -17.07 -13.26 34.12
CA LYS A 322 -17.17 -12.72 35.47
C LYS A 322 -16.08 -13.34 36.37
N GLY A 323 -15.40 -12.49 37.14
CA GLY A 323 -14.32 -12.92 38.04
C GLY A 323 -12.91 -12.87 37.43
N TYR A 324 -12.76 -12.52 36.14
CA TYR A 324 -11.45 -12.33 35.53
C TYR A 324 -10.66 -11.21 36.24
N GLY A 325 -9.46 -11.53 36.72
CA GLY A 325 -8.58 -10.58 37.43
C GLY A 325 -8.92 -10.37 38.91
N THR A 326 -10.06 -10.88 39.39
CA THR A 326 -10.47 -10.77 40.81
C THR A 326 -10.52 -12.13 41.51
N ALA A 327 -10.91 -13.19 40.81
CA ALA A 327 -10.89 -14.55 41.34
C ALA A 327 -9.48 -15.14 41.30
N ALA A 328 -9.11 -15.90 42.33
CA ALA A 328 -7.83 -16.61 42.36
C ALA A 328 -7.73 -17.61 41.20
N MET A 329 -6.59 -17.66 40.53
CA MET A 329 -6.39 -18.58 39.41
C MET A 329 -6.28 -20.02 39.93
N VAL A 330 -7.26 -20.86 39.60
CA VAL A 330 -7.25 -22.30 39.93
C VAL A 330 -6.67 -23.09 38.75
N LYS A 331 -5.74 -24.01 39.01
CA LYS A 331 -5.22 -24.93 37.99
C LYS A 331 -6.36 -25.80 37.45
N ASN A 332 -6.53 -25.83 36.12
CA ASN A 332 -7.67 -26.47 35.43
C ASN A 332 -9.05 -25.87 35.77
N GLY A 333 -9.10 -24.68 36.39
CA GLY A 333 -10.33 -23.93 36.58
C GLY A 333 -10.86 -23.32 35.27
N PRO A 334 -12.05 -22.69 35.31
CA PRO A 334 -12.67 -22.08 34.14
C PRO A 334 -11.75 -20.99 33.55
N ALA A 335 -11.63 -20.99 32.22
CA ALA A 335 -10.81 -20.01 31.51
C ALA A 335 -11.53 -18.65 31.43
N LEU A 336 -11.46 -17.88 32.52
CA LEU A 336 -12.18 -16.60 32.66
C LEU A 336 -11.71 -15.51 31.67
N SER A 337 -10.58 -15.74 31.00
CA SER A 337 -10.01 -14.83 30.02
C SER A 337 -10.80 -14.71 28.72
N GLY A 338 -11.82 -15.54 28.49
CA GLY A 338 -12.65 -15.54 27.27
C GLY A 338 -12.08 -16.39 26.13
N TYR A 339 -10.77 -16.65 26.12
CA TYR A 339 -10.12 -17.61 25.21
C TYR A 339 -10.09 -19.02 25.86
N GLY A 340 -11.26 -19.52 26.27
CA GLY A 340 -11.42 -20.86 26.82
C GLY A 340 -12.01 -21.80 25.79
N SER A 341 -11.81 -23.12 25.94
CA SER A 341 -12.42 -24.09 25.03
C SER A 341 -13.95 -24.04 25.00
N GLU A 342 -14.58 -23.69 26.13
CA GLU A 342 -16.03 -23.49 26.24
C GLU A 342 -16.48 -22.24 25.49
N SER A 343 -15.84 -21.10 25.76
CA SER A 343 -16.18 -19.83 25.12
C SER A 343 -15.97 -19.88 23.60
N VAL A 344 -14.90 -20.54 23.14
CA VAL A 344 -14.62 -20.72 21.71
C VAL A 344 -15.66 -21.63 21.06
N ARG A 345 -16.02 -22.75 21.70
CA ARG A 345 -17.09 -23.65 21.24
C ARG A 345 -18.41 -22.91 21.10
N ASP A 346 -18.82 -22.18 22.12
CA ASP A 346 -20.12 -21.50 22.14
C ASP A 346 -20.18 -20.40 21.08
N ALA A 347 -19.09 -19.63 20.93
CA ALA A 347 -18.99 -18.61 19.88
C ALA A 347 -19.00 -19.23 18.47
N LEU A 348 -18.34 -20.38 18.27
CA LEU A 348 -18.36 -21.12 17.00
C LEU A 348 -19.76 -21.61 16.66
N ALA A 349 -20.45 -22.22 17.62
CA ALA A 349 -21.80 -22.72 17.44
C ALA A 349 -22.76 -21.56 17.10
N ALA A 350 -22.72 -20.46 17.86
CA ALA A 350 -23.54 -19.28 17.61
C ALA A 350 -23.31 -18.67 16.21
N THR A 351 -22.08 -18.75 15.71
CA THR A 351 -21.70 -18.15 14.42
C THR A 351 -22.06 -19.06 13.23
N LEU A 352 -21.84 -20.36 13.35
CA LEU A 352 -21.96 -21.28 12.21
C LEU A 352 -23.31 -21.97 12.13
N SER A 353 -24.01 -22.20 13.25
CA SER A 353 -25.32 -22.86 13.25
C SER A 353 -26.39 -22.14 12.40
N PRO A 354 -26.44 -20.80 12.33
CA PRO A 354 -27.41 -20.10 11.47
C PRO A 354 -27.13 -20.26 9.96
N LEU A 355 -25.95 -20.75 9.57
CA LEU A 355 -25.60 -20.89 8.16
C LEU A 355 -26.30 -22.12 7.55
N PRO A 356 -26.67 -22.05 6.25
CA PRO A 356 -27.11 -23.23 5.50
C PRO A 356 -26.09 -24.37 5.59
N GLU A 357 -26.56 -25.62 5.59
CA GLU A 357 -25.74 -26.81 5.80
C GLU A 357 -24.54 -26.88 4.83
N HIS A 358 -24.75 -26.54 3.56
CA HIS A 358 -23.70 -26.55 2.54
C HIS A 358 -22.59 -25.52 2.80
N LEU A 359 -22.82 -24.51 3.66
CA LEU A 359 -21.85 -23.50 4.09
C LEU A 359 -21.24 -23.79 5.46
N ARG A 360 -21.61 -24.87 6.16
CA ARG A 360 -21.05 -25.23 7.47
C ARG A 360 -20.54 -26.67 7.51
N ARG A 361 -19.87 -27.10 6.45
CA ARG A 361 -19.40 -28.48 6.24
C ARG A 361 -18.31 -28.88 7.24
N SER A 362 -17.30 -28.02 7.42
CA SER A 362 -16.22 -28.29 8.36
C SER A 362 -15.42 -27.05 8.77
N VAL A 363 -14.70 -27.17 9.87
CA VAL A 363 -13.76 -26.17 10.39
C VAL A 363 -12.39 -26.81 10.55
N THR A 364 -11.34 -26.16 10.05
CA THR A 364 -9.93 -26.56 10.26
C THR A 364 -9.28 -25.62 11.26
N TRP A 365 -8.64 -26.15 12.30
CA TRP A 365 -8.01 -25.36 13.38
C TRP A 365 -6.60 -25.86 13.73
N ASP A 366 -5.84 -25.06 14.48
CA ASP A 366 -4.57 -25.49 15.08
C ASP A 366 -4.80 -26.45 16.28
N ARG A 367 -3.82 -27.28 16.64
CA ARG A 367 -3.85 -28.20 17.80
C ARG A 367 -3.72 -27.48 19.15
N GLY A 368 -4.41 -26.35 19.29
CA GLY A 368 -4.49 -25.60 20.53
C GLY A 368 -5.53 -26.17 21.50
N LYS A 369 -5.32 -25.94 22.80
CA LYS A 369 -6.27 -26.33 23.86
C LYS A 369 -7.63 -25.63 23.73
N GLU A 370 -7.68 -24.55 22.96
CA GLU A 370 -8.86 -23.75 22.61
C GLU A 370 -9.99 -24.56 21.95
N LEU A 371 -9.68 -25.70 21.35
CA LEU A 371 -10.68 -26.60 20.77
C LEU A 371 -10.68 -28.00 21.40
N ALA A 372 -10.26 -28.11 22.67
CA ALA A 372 -10.31 -29.37 23.40
C ALA A 372 -11.73 -29.98 23.42
N ARG A 373 -12.78 -29.16 23.41
CA ARG A 373 -14.20 -29.59 23.42
C ARG A 373 -14.84 -29.68 22.02
N HIS A 374 -14.05 -29.84 20.95
CA HIS A 374 -14.54 -29.92 19.56
C HIS A 374 -15.51 -31.09 19.30
N ALA A 375 -15.40 -32.20 20.05
CA ALA A 375 -16.31 -33.33 19.94
C ALA A 375 -17.76 -32.91 20.28
N GLU A 376 -17.93 -32.08 21.31
CA GLU A 376 -19.23 -31.54 21.70
C GLU A 376 -19.77 -30.52 20.68
N LEU A 377 -18.88 -29.71 20.07
CA LEU A 377 -19.26 -28.84 18.95
C LEU A 377 -19.80 -29.66 17.79
N THR A 378 -19.11 -30.74 17.43
CA THR A 378 -19.51 -31.64 16.33
C THR A 378 -20.85 -32.30 16.64
N ALA A 379 -21.06 -32.78 17.87
CA ALA A 379 -22.32 -33.40 18.28
C ALA A 379 -23.51 -32.41 18.26
N SER A 380 -23.29 -31.17 18.70
CA SER A 380 -24.37 -30.16 18.80
C SER A 380 -24.69 -29.47 17.47
N THR A 381 -23.72 -29.33 16.57
CA THR A 381 -23.87 -28.55 15.33
C THR A 381 -23.79 -29.40 14.06
N GLY A 382 -23.29 -30.63 14.14
CA GLY A 382 -22.96 -31.46 12.97
C GLY A 382 -21.68 -31.04 12.23
N ILE A 383 -21.02 -29.96 12.66
CA ILE A 383 -19.85 -29.40 11.98
C ILE A 383 -18.61 -30.22 12.33
N ARG A 384 -17.98 -30.82 11.32
CA ARG A 384 -16.74 -31.60 11.50
C ARG A 384 -15.55 -30.68 11.76
N VAL A 385 -14.81 -30.94 12.84
CA VAL A 385 -13.57 -30.21 13.17
C VAL A 385 -12.35 -31.04 12.79
N TYR A 386 -11.44 -30.43 12.04
CA TYR A 386 -10.16 -31.01 11.65
C TYR A 386 -9.00 -30.20 12.26
N PHE A 387 -7.94 -30.89 12.66
CA PHE A 387 -6.75 -30.25 13.21
C PHE A 387 -5.59 -30.30 12.23
N CYS A 388 -4.83 -29.21 12.15
CA CYS A 388 -3.59 -29.16 11.39
C CYS A 388 -2.50 -30.03 12.02
N ASP A 389 -1.53 -30.42 11.21
CA ASP A 389 -0.37 -31.15 11.69
C ASP A 389 0.60 -30.23 12.45
N PRO A 390 1.32 -30.75 13.46
CA PRO A 390 2.35 -29.99 14.15
C PRO A 390 3.36 -29.43 13.14
N TYR A 391 3.85 -28.21 13.40
CA TYR A 391 4.82 -27.52 12.54
C TYR A 391 4.39 -27.28 11.09
N SER A 392 3.09 -27.35 10.78
CA SER A 392 2.56 -27.20 9.41
C SER A 392 1.70 -25.94 9.20
N PRO A 393 2.22 -24.71 9.48
CA PRO A 393 1.42 -23.48 9.42
C PRO A 393 0.87 -23.15 8.02
N TRP A 394 1.49 -23.64 6.94
CA TRP A 394 1.02 -23.40 5.56
C TRP A 394 -0.34 -24.03 5.26
N GLN A 395 -0.77 -25.05 6.03
CA GLN A 395 -2.09 -25.67 5.91
C GLN A 395 -3.24 -24.66 6.18
N ARG A 396 -2.92 -23.51 6.79
CA ARG A 396 -3.80 -22.38 7.12
C ARG A 396 -3.33 -21.05 6.54
N GLY A 397 -2.71 -21.09 5.35
CA GLY A 397 -2.17 -19.90 4.70
C GLY A 397 -3.21 -18.79 4.45
N THR A 398 -4.52 -19.13 4.43
CA THR A 398 -5.59 -18.12 4.34
C THR A 398 -5.71 -17.33 5.63
N ASN A 399 -5.85 -18.01 6.77
CA ASN A 399 -5.95 -17.36 8.07
C ASN A 399 -4.71 -16.54 8.39
N GLU A 400 -3.50 -16.99 8.05
CA GLU A 400 -2.30 -16.20 8.31
C GLU A 400 -2.35 -14.84 7.59
N ASN A 401 -2.73 -14.83 6.31
CA ASN A 401 -2.87 -13.59 5.56
C ASN A 401 -4.02 -12.72 6.09
N THR A 402 -5.18 -13.31 6.39
CA THR A 402 -6.33 -12.59 6.96
C THR A 402 -6.00 -12.00 8.33
N ASN A 403 -5.33 -12.74 9.21
CA ASN A 403 -4.84 -12.24 10.49
C ASN A 403 -3.85 -11.09 10.29
N GLY A 404 -2.97 -11.20 9.30
CA GLY A 404 -2.12 -10.10 8.88
C GLY A 404 -2.88 -8.83 8.45
N LEU A 405 -4.08 -8.96 7.86
CA LEU A 405 -4.96 -7.85 7.53
C LEU A 405 -5.68 -7.31 8.76
N LEU A 406 -6.22 -8.19 9.62
CA LEU A 406 -6.90 -7.83 10.87
C LEU A 406 -5.96 -7.09 11.84
N ARG A 407 -4.65 -7.33 11.80
CA ARG A 407 -3.66 -6.54 12.54
C ARG A 407 -3.55 -5.07 12.10
N GLN A 408 -4.30 -4.63 11.09
CA GLN A 408 -4.54 -3.21 10.81
C GLN A 408 -5.49 -2.59 11.84
N TYR A 409 -6.51 -3.33 12.26
CA TYR A 409 -7.54 -2.93 13.22
C TYR A 409 -7.21 -3.33 14.66
N PHE A 410 -6.56 -4.49 14.82
CA PHE A 410 -6.21 -5.10 16.11
C PHE A 410 -4.69 -5.31 16.25
N PRO A 411 -3.88 -4.23 16.39
CA PRO A 411 -2.44 -4.31 16.49
C PRO A 411 -1.97 -5.24 17.62
N LYS A 412 -0.82 -5.91 17.44
CA LYS A 412 -0.23 -6.72 18.51
C LYS A 412 0.06 -5.83 19.72
N GLY A 413 -0.10 -6.34 20.94
CA GLY A 413 0.16 -5.56 22.15
C GLY A 413 -0.91 -4.51 22.46
N THR A 414 -2.15 -4.73 22.00
CA THR A 414 -3.35 -4.00 22.44
C THR A 414 -4.26 -4.97 23.20
N ASP A 415 -5.09 -4.46 24.11
CA ASP A 415 -6.14 -5.27 24.74
C ASP A 415 -7.33 -5.40 23.79
N LEU A 416 -7.68 -6.64 23.44
CA LEU A 416 -8.77 -6.95 22.52
C LEU A 416 -10.12 -7.05 23.23
N SER A 417 -10.12 -7.20 24.56
CA SER A 417 -11.37 -7.39 25.34
C SER A 417 -12.22 -6.13 25.46
N ARG A 418 -11.66 -4.97 25.11
CA ARG A 418 -12.37 -3.69 25.08
C ARG A 418 -13.37 -3.57 23.92
N TYR A 419 -13.25 -4.41 22.89
CA TYR A 419 -14.09 -4.34 21.70
C TYR A 419 -15.34 -5.18 21.86
N LYS A 420 -16.48 -4.60 21.52
CA LYS A 420 -17.80 -5.25 21.56
C LYS A 420 -18.05 -6.05 20.29
N PHE A 421 -18.98 -7.00 20.37
CA PHE A 421 -19.45 -7.80 19.23
C PHE A 421 -19.73 -6.96 17.97
N ARG A 422 -20.49 -5.87 18.13
CA ARG A 422 -20.86 -4.98 17.02
C ARG A 422 -19.65 -4.35 16.32
N GLU A 423 -18.64 -3.97 17.09
CA GLU A 423 -17.43 -3.36 16.55
C GLU A 423 -16.60 -4.37 15.77
N LEU A 424 -16.53 -5.62 16.27
CA LEU A 424 -15.88 -6.71 15.55
C LEU A 424 -16.62 -7.03 14.25
N GLN A 425 -17.95 -7.05 14.27
CA GLN A 425 -18.75 -7.27 13.06
C GLN A 425 -18.49 -6.18 12.02
N ALA A 426 -18.52 -4.92 12.42
CA ALA A 426 -18.24 -3.80 11.52
C ALA A 426 -16.83 -3.88 10.89
N VAL A 427 -15.82 -4.32 11.65
CA VAL A 427 -14.46 -4.58 11.13
C VAL A 427 -14.44 -5.75 10.15
N ALA A 428 -15.17 -6.84 10.45
CA ALA A 428 -15.31 -7.98 9.55
C ALA A 428 -15.96 -7.56 8.22
N ASP A 429 -17.05 -6.79 8.27
CA ASP A 429 -17.76 -6.28 7.12
C ASP A 429 -16.86 -5.34 6.28
N ALA A 430 -16.12 -4.45 6.93
CA ALA A 430 -15.14 -3.61 6.26
C ALA A 430 -14.07 -4.45 5.53
N LEU A 431 -13.61 -5.54 6.14
CA LEU A 431 -12.62 -6.45 5.55
C LEU A 431 -13.19 -7.29 4.40
N ASN A 432 -14.45 -7.74 4.53
CA ASN A 432 -15.20 -8.53 3.56
C ASN A 432 -15.64 -7.72 2.35
N ASN A 433 -15.74 -6.40 2.50
CA ASN A 433 -15.97 -5.48 1.38
C ASN A 433 -14.68 -5.04 0.68
N ARG A 434 -13.49 -5.46 1.14
CA ARG A 434 -12.25 -5.17 0.42
C ARG A 434 -12.06 -6.16 -0.74
N PRO A 435 -11.88 -5.70 -1.99
CA PRO A 435 -11.79 -6.59 -3.15
C PRO A 435 -10.55 -7.48 -3.08
N ARG A 436 -10.64 -8.69 -3.64
CA ARG A 436 -9.55 -9.67 -3.61
C ARG A 436 -9.15 -10.05 -5.03
N LYS A 437 -7.84 -9.98 -5.31
CA LYS A 437 -7.26 -10.36 -6.61
C LYS A 437 -7.64 -11.78 -7.04
N VAL A 438 -7.70 -12.71 -6.09
CA VAL A 438 -8.07 -14.12 -6.34
C VAL A 438 -9.51 -14.29 -6.86
N HIS A 439 -10.39 -13.31 -6.63
CA HIS A 439 -11.76 -13.29 -7.12
C HIS A 439 -11.95 -12.29 -8.26
N GLY A 440 -10.89 -11.99 -9.01
CA GLY A 440 -10.96 -10.99 -10.08
C GLY A 440 -11.38 -9.60 -9.58
N TRP A 441 -10.99 -9.26 -8.34
CA TRP A 441 -11.33 -8.00 -7.66
C TRP A 441 -12.79 -7.86 -7.22
N ARG A 442 -13.53 -8.97 -7.18
CA ARG A 442 -14.76 -9.07 -6.39
C ARG A 442 -14.47 -9.10 -4.90
N THR A 443 -15.44 -8.71 -4.09
CA THR A 443 -15.31 -8.71 -2.62
C THR A 443 -15.69 -10.08 -2.05
N PRO A 444 -15.07 -10.52 -0.94
CA PRO A 444 -15.53 -11.71 -0.21
C PRO A 444 -17.03 -11.71 0.08
N ALA A 445 -17.60 -10.55 0.43
CA ALA A 445 -19.04 -10.40 0.67
C ALA A 445 -19.87 -10.73 -0.58
N GLU A 446 -19.48 -10.24 -1.77
CA GLU A 446 -20.16 -10.53 -3.03
C GLU A 446 -20.12 -12.04 -3.35
N VAL A 447 -18.94 -12.66 -3.22
CA VAL A 447 -18.77 -14.08 -3.52
C VAL A 447 -19.53 -14.95 -2.53
N PHE A 448 -19.51 -14.62 -1.24
CA PHE A 448 -20.23 -15.37 -0.22
C PHE A 448 -21.75 -15.21 -0.36
N ALA A 449 -22.23 -14.00 -0.67
CA ALA A 449 -23.64 -13.76 -0.94
C ALA A 449 -24.16 -14.66 -2.07
N GLU A 450 -23.42 -14.81 -3.17
CA GLU A 450 -23.80 -15.75 -4.25
C GLU A 450 -23.91 -17.19 -3.77
N GLN A 451 -22.99 -17.63 -2.90
CA GLN A 451 -23.02 -18.99 -2.33
C GLN A 451 -24.20 -19.21 -1.37
N VAL A 452 -24.66 -18.16 -0.70
CA VAL A 452 -25.88 -18.21 0.13
C VAL A 452 -27.12 -18.32 -0.76
N HIS A 453 -27.22 -17.48 -1.81
CA HIS A 453 -28.37 -17.45 -2.71
C HIS A 453 -28.48 -18.69 -3.62
N SER A 454 -27.36 -19.30 -4.02
CA SER A 454 -27.38 -20.50 -4.87
C SER A 454 -28.08 -21.68 -4.20
N SER A 455 -28.11 -21.73 -2.86
CA SER A 455 -28.84 -22.75 -2.12
C SER A 455 -30.33 -22.48 -1.99
N SER A 456 -30.77 -21.23 -2.07
CA SER A 456 -32.20 -20.93 -2.18
C SER A 456 -32.79 -21.41 -3.50
N ARG A 457 -32.00 -21.47 -4.59
CA ARG A 457 -32.46 -21.94 -5.91
C ARG A 457 -32.53 -23.45 -6.05
N HIS A 458 -31.69 -24.22 -5.35
CA HIS A 458 -31.74 -25.69 -5.39
C HIS A 458 -32.90 -26.28 -4.56
N GLY A 459 -33.54 -25.48 -3.70
CA GLY A 459 -34.74 -25.89 -2.94
C GLY A 459 -36.07 -25.67 -3.66
N VAL A 460 -36.09 -24.97 -4.81
CA VAL A 460 -37.30 -24.75 -5.61
C VAL A 460 -37.21 -25.64 -6.85
N ALA A 461 -37.49 -26.93 -6.67
CA ALA A 461 -37.80 -27.78 -7.81
C ALA A 461 -39.14 -27.30 -8.39
N THR A 462 -39.10 -26.74 -9.59
CA THR A 462 -40.30 -26.46 -10.41
C THR A 462 -40.99 -27.80 -10.68
N THR A 463 -42.13 -28.04 -10.04
CA THR A 463 -43.09 -29.05 -10.50
C THR A 463 -43.73 -28.53 -11.77
N GLY A 464 -43.23 -28.99 -12.91
CA GLY A 464 -43.84 -28.84 -14.23
C GLY A 464 -44.21 -30.22 -14.76
#